data_AF-A0A0F2JED4-F1
#
_entry.id   AF-A0A0F2JED4-F1
#
_cell.length_a   1.000
_cell.length_b   1.000
_cell.length_c   1.000
_cell.angle_alpha   90.00
_cell.angle_beta   90.00
_cell.angle_gamma   90.00
#
_symmetry.space_group_name_H-M   'P 1'
#
loop_
_entity.id
_entity.type
_entity.pdbx_description
1 polymer ?
#
loop_
_entity_poly.entity_id
_entity_poly.type
_entity_poly.pdbx_seq_one_letter_code
_entity_poly.pdbx_strand_id
1 'polypeptide(L)'
;MDEWLQEAKTDPAALQEGMFLVHNGVVRQTPKAKVRQGIDDGSMVTGMEFAYDAAKVDTAIAETYKMDGIFYVRVWLNKGQLELGDDIMMC
;
A
#
# COMPACT_ATOMS: atom_id res chain seq x y z
N MET A 1 -10.48 2.54 5.53
CA MET A 1 -9.48 2.65 6.63
C MET A 1 -10.12 2.34 7.97
N ASP A 2 -11.20 3.02 8.35
CA ASP A 2 -11.86 2.79 9.66
C ASP A 2 -12.31 1.35 9.88
N GLU A 3 -12.93 0.73 8.88
CA GLU A 3 -13.37 -0.68 8.95
C GLU A 3 -12.19 -1.63 9.17
N TRP A 4 -11.07 -1.39 8.49
CA TRP A 4 -9.87 -2.22 8.64
C TRP A 4 -9.26 -2.11 10.02
N LEU A 5 -9.23 -0.90 10.58
CA LEU A 5 -8.74 -0.69 11.94
C LEU A 5 -9.69 -1.32 12.97
N GLN A 6 -11.00 -1.30 12.72
CA GLN A 6 -11.97 -2.02 13.54
C GLN A 6 -11.74 -3.53 13.49
N GLU A 7 -11.59 -4.09 12.28
CA GLU A 7 -11.30 -5.53 12.10
C GLU A 7 -9.99 -5.93 12.79
N ALA A 8 -8.92 -5.16 12.63
CA ALA A 8 -7.64 -5.44 13.29
C ALA A 8 -7.78 -5.45 14.83
N LYS A 9 -8.54 -4.51 15.39
CA LYS A 9 -8.80 -4.44 16.84
C LYS A 9 -9.68 -5.56 17.40
N THR A 10 -10.39 -6.29 16.54
CA THR A 10 -11.14 -7.49 16.95
C THR A 10 -10.29 -8.75 17.03
N ASP A 11 -9.05 -8.70 16.50
CA ASP A 11 -8.14 -9.84 16.56
C ASP A 11 -7.73 -10.13 18.02
N PRO A 12 -7.68 -11.39 18.47
CA PRO A 12 -7.21 -11.74 19.81
C PRO A 12 -5.80 -11.23 20.12
N ALA A 13 -4.94 -11.10 19.10
CA ALA A 13 -3.59 -10.57 19.23
C ALA A 13 -3.53 -9.04 19.33
N ALA A 14 -4.63 -8.31 19.06
CA ALA A 14 -4.67 -6.86 19.10
C ALA A 14 -4.29 -6.27 20.47
N LEU A 15 -4.48 -7.02 21.56
CA LEU A 15 -4.04 -6.61 22.90
C LEU A 15 -2.51 -6.54 23.05
N GLN A 16 -1.76 -7.16 22.13
CA GLN A 16 -0.29 -7.12 22.08
C GLN A 16 0.21 -5.99 21.17
N GLU A 17 -0.68 -5.32 20.44
CA GLU A 17 -0.34 -4.30 19.45
C GLU A 17 -0.39 -2.89 20.07
N GLY A 18 0.75 -2.20 20.07
CA GLY A 18 0.83 -0.82 20.55
C GLY A 18 0.56 0.24 19.47
N MET A 19 0.59 -0.15 18.19
CA MET A 19 0.52 0.77 17.06
C MET A 19 0.04 0.06 15.80
N PHE A 20 -0.77 0.76 14.99
CA PHE A 20 -1.11 0.37 13.64
C PHE A 20 -0.46 1.36 12.67
N LEU A 21 0.37 0.86 11.77
CA LEU A 21 0.95 1.64 10.68
C LEU A 21 0.15 1.36 9.43
N VAL A 22 -0.27 2.42 8.74
CA VAL A 22 -0.98 2.30 7.47
C VAL A 22 -0.24 3.09 6.40
N HIS A 23 0.00 2.44 5.27
CA HIS A 23 0.60 3.04 4.09
C HIS A 23 -0.41 2.97 2.94
N ASN A 24 -0.90 4.14 2.50
CA ASN A 24 -1.73 4.27 1.32
C ASN A 24 -0.93 4.90 0.18
N GLY A 25 -0.82 4.19 -0.94
CA GLY A 25 -0.21 4.67 -2.17
C GLY A 25 -1.27 5.15 -3.14
N VAL A 26 -1.15 6.39 -3.63
CA VAL A 26 -2.15 7.03 -4.51
C VAL A 26 -1.50 7.44 -5.84
N VAL A 27 -2.24 7.34 -6.94
CA VAL A 27 -1.79 7.82 -8.24
C VAL A 27 -1.71 9.35 -8.22
N ARG A 28 -0.50 9.88 -8.41
CA ARG A 28 -0.26 11.33 -8.49
C ARG A 28 0.05 11.78 -9.91
N GLN A 29 -0.28 13.03 -10.18
CA GLN A 29 -0.02 13.66 -11.48
C GLN A 29 1.47 13.91 -11.74
N THR A 30 2.26 14.15 -10.68
CA THR A 30 3.66 14.53 -10.82
C THR A 30 4.55 13.32 -11.16
N PRO A 31 5.29 13.37 -12.28
CA PRO A 31 6.15 12.27 -12.69
C PRO A 31 7.21 11.92 -11.66
N LYS A 32 7.62 10.65 -11.64
CA LYS A 32 8.69 10.15 -10.77
C LYS A 32 10.03 10.84 -11.06
N ALA A 33 10.35 11.11 -12.33
CA ALA A 33 11.58 11.78 -12.74
C ALA A 33 11.70 13.16 -12.11
N LYS A 34 10.62 13.95 -12.15
CA LYS A 34 10.57 15.27 -11.51
C LYS A 34 10.79 15.19 -9.99
N VAL A 35 10.09 14.29 -9.30
CA VAL A 35 10.14 14.21 -7.82
C VAL A 35 11.44 13.59 -7.31
N ARG A 36 11.98 12.54 -7.96
CA ARG A 36 13.15 11.80 -7.46
C ARG A 36 14.47 12.23 -8.09
N GLN A 37 14.44 12.81 -9.28
CA GLN A 37 15.65 13.17 -10.04
C GLN A 37 15.73 14.68 -10.34
N GLY A 38 14.68 15.45 -10.03
CA GLY A 38 14.64 16.89 -10.31
C GLY A 38 14.52 17.25 -11.79
N ILE A 39 14.29 16.27 -12.67
CA ILE A 39 14.19 16.48 -14.12
C ILE A 39 12.74 16.81 -14.46
N ASP A 40 12.50 18.06 -14.87
CA ASP A 40 11.19 18.54 -15.33
C ASP A 40 11.19 18.60 -16.86
N ASP A 41 10.65 17.57 -17.49
CA ASP A 41 10.46 17.47 -18.94
C ASP A 41 9.10 18.02 -19.40
N GLY A 42 8.32 18.61 -18.48
CA GLY A 42 6.97 19.11 -18.73
C GLY A 42 5.92 18.01 -18.91
N SER A 43 6.29 16.74 -18.73
CA SER A 43 5.33 15.64 -18.78
C SER A 43 4.44 15.62 -17.54
N MET A 44 3.21 15.12 -17.72
CA MET A 44 2.25 14.91 -16.64
C MET A 44 1.74 13.49 -16.73
N VAL A 45 1.62 12.83 -15.58
CA VAL A 45 0.95 11.53 -15.49
C VAL A 45 -0.55 11.79 -15.64
N THR A 46 -1.23 11.06 -16.51
CA THR A 46 -2.69 11.15 -16.72
C THR A 46 -3.42 9.93 -16.16
N GLY A 47 -2.68 8.85 -15.88
CA GLY A 47 -3.18 7.61 -15.31
C GLY A 47 -2.05 6.59 -15.21
N MET A 48 -2.35 5.43 -14.65
CA MET A 48 -1.37 4.35 -14.43
C MET A 48 -2.01 3.00 -14.73
N GLU A 49 -1.36 2.19 -15.55
CA GLU A 49 -1.68 0.76 -15.63
C GLU A 49 -0.89 0.03 -14.52
N PHE A 50 -1.60 -0.66 -13.64
CA PHE A 50 -1.02 -1.33 -12.49
C PHE A 50 -1.38 -2.82 -12.47
N ALA A 51 -0.37 -3.65 -12.25
CA ALA A 51 -0.51 -5.08 -12.07
C ALA A 51 0.55 -5.57 -11.08
N TYR A 52 0.24 -6.65 -10.38
CA TYR A 52 1.12 -7.26 -9.41
C TYR A 52 1.06 -8.79 -9.49
N ASP A 53 2.07 -9.43 -8.92
CA ASP A 53 2.17 -10.87 -8.76
C ASP A 53 1.66 -11.26 -7.37
N ALA A 54 0.48 -11.87 -7.30
CA ALA A 54 -0.16 -12.23 -6.05
C ALA A 54 0.69 -13.18 -5.19
N ALA A 55 1.42 -14.12 -5.81
CA ALA A 55 2.24 -15.07 -5.08
C ALA A 55 3.41 -14.38 -4.36
N LYS A 56 3.97 -13.33 -4.96
CA LYS A 56 5.01 -12.52 -4.31
C LYS A 56 4.45 -11.69 -3.17
N VAL A 57 3.20 -11.23 -3.28
CA VAL A 57 2.53 -10.49 -2.21
C VAL A 57 2.26 -11.40 -1.02
N ASP A 58 1.72 -12.59 -1.25
CA ASP A 58 1.49 -13.58 -0.19
C ASP A 58 2.80 -13.97 0.51
N THR A 59 3.88 -14.13 -0.27
CA THR A 59 5.22 -14.38 0.28
C THR A 59 5.67 -13.23 1.18
N ALA A 60 5.54 -11.98 0.72
CA ALA A 60 5.92 -10.80 1.50
C ALA A 60 5.08 -10.66 2.78
N ILE A 61 3.78 -10.96 2.74
CA ILE A 61 2.92 -10.99 3.92
C ILE A 61 3.43 -12.04 4.91
N ALA A 62 3.68 -13.26 4.44
CA ALA A 62 4.18 -14.35 5.27
C ALA A 62 5.57 -14.07 5.87
N GLU A 63 6.44 -13.35 5.16
CA GLU A 63 7.73 -12.89 5.69
C GLU A 63 7.55 -11.77 6.72
N THR A 64 6.60 -10.86 6.52
CA THR A 64 6.32 -9.77 7.46
C THR A 64 5.80 -10.30 8.79
N TYR A 65 4.94 -11.33 8.78
CA TYR A 65 4.49 -12.01 10.01
C TYR A 65 5.61 -12.72 10.79
N LYS A 66 6.77 -12.96 10.18
CA LYS A 66 7.93 -13.53 10.89
C LYS A 66 8.76 -12.46 11.63
N MET A 67 8.48 -11.19 11.39
CA MET A 67 9.18 -10.10 12.06
C MET A 67 8.69 -9.95 13.50
N ASP A 68 9.62 -9.77 14.43
CA ASP A 68 9.29 -9.61 15.84
C ASP A 68 8.44 -8.35 16.07
N GLY A 69 7.33 -8.52 16.80
CA GLY A 69 6.41 -7.43 17.14
C GLY A 69 5.34 -7.11 16.11
N ILE A 70 5.24 -7.90 15.02
CA ILE A 70 4.13 -7.84 14.06
C ILE A 70 3.10 -8.91 14.42
N PHE A 71 1.87 -8.49 14.70
CA PHE A 71 0.77 -9.40 15.05
C PHE A 71 -0.36 -9.38 14.03
N TYR A 72 -0.52 -8.28 13.30
CA TYR A 72 -1.49 -8.13 12.23
C TYR A 72 -0.86 -7.52 10.98
N VAL A 73 -1.12 -8.13 9.82
CA VAL A 73 -0.75 -7.62 8.50
C VAL A 73 -1.94 -7.77 7.58
N ARG A 74 -2.30 -6.68 6.90
CA ARG A 74 -3.32 -6.67 5.85
C ARG A 74 -2.79 -5.92 4.65
N VAL A 75 -3.07 -6.42 3.46
CA VAL A 75 -2.63 -5.79 2.22
C VAL A 75 -3.76 -5.84 1.21
N TRP A 76 -3.99 -4.73 0.53
CA TRP A 76 -4.83 -4.64 -0.65
C TRP A 76 -4.07 -3.90 -1.74
N LEU A 77 -4.19 -4.41 -2.97
CA LEU A 77 -3.55 -3.89 -4.15
C LEU A 77 -4.60 -3.79 -5.25
N ASN A 78 -4.62 -2.65 -5.93
CA ASN A 78 -5.48 -2.43 -7.07
C ASN A 78 -4.96 -3.19 -8.32
N LYS A 79 -5.72 -3.23 -9.41
CA LYS A 79 -5.30 -3.87 -10.67
C LYS A 79 -6.03 -3.25 -11.87
N GLY A 80 -5.31 -3.06 -12.96
CA GLY A 80 -5.84 -2.52 -14.22
C GLY A 80 -5.48 -1.05 -14.41
N GLN A 81 -6.35 -0.32 -15.09
CA GLN A 81 -6.15 1.10 -15.37
C GLN A 81 -6.64 1.94 -14.18
N LEU A 82 -5.76 2.80 -13.68
CA LEU A 82 -6.01 3.72 -12.57
C LEU A 82 -5.94 5.16 -13.06
N GLU A 83 -6.82 5.99 -12.52
CA GLU A 83 -6.87 7.43 -12.76
C GLU A 83 -6.12 8.21 -11.69
N LEU A 84 -5.95 9.52 -11.91
CA LEU A 84 -5.34 10.40 -10.93
C LEU A 84 -6.19 10.46 -9.66
N GLY A 85 -5.55 10.24 -8.50
CA GLY A 85 -6.23 10.20 -7.21
C GLY A 85 -6.71 8.81 -6.79
N ASP A 86 -6.63 7.80 -7.66
CA ASP A 86 -6.98 6.43 -7.29
C ASP A 86 -5.96 5.82 -6.34
N ASP A 87 -6.47 5.02 -5.40
CA ASP A 87 -5.64 4.21 -4.51
C ASP A 87 -5.02 3.03 -5.28
N ILE A 88 -3.69 2.96 -5.24
CA ILE A 88 -2.88 1.88 -5.81
C ILE A 88 -2.79 0.72 -4.83
N MET A 89 -2.55 1.04 -3.55
CA MET A 89 -2.31 0.06 -2.50
C MET A 89 -2.66 0.60 -1.13
N MET A 90 -3.13 -0.29 -0.25
CA MET A 90 -3.29 -0.01 1.18
C MET A 90 -2.77 -1.20 1.97
N CYS A 91 -1.83 -0.96 2.89
CA CYS A 91 -1.31 -1.96 3.81
C CYS A 91 -1.12 -1.39 5.21
#